data_AF-A0A379G7L3-F1
#
_entry.id   AF-A0A379G7L3-F1
#
_cell.length_a   1.000
_cell.length_b   1.000
_cell.length_c   1.000
_cell.angle_alpha   90.00
_cell.angle_beta   90.00
_cell.angle_gamma   90.00
#
_symmetry.space_group_name_H-M   'P 1'
#
loop_
_entity.id
_entity.type
_entity.pdbx_description
1 polymer ?
#
loop_
_entity_poly.entity_id
_entity_poly.type
_entity_poly.pdbx_seq_one_letter_code
_entity_poly.pdbx_strand_id
1 'polypeptide(L)'
;MQELLTNLDNNSLIDIQLDGFKYDLESLSLILSRPDESFTLSFEWVYSFRVTGEGDLLKMQEYFNGQMTTGVYKVENSSYLKWFHEQSENIHDDVIEHYLIVTIDDVIEVITSAEPSIQTM
;
A
#
# COMPACT_ATOMS: atom_id res chain seq x y z
N MET A 1 -5.37 9.11 17.26
CA MET A 1 -6.50 8.87 16.36
C MET A 1 -6.35 7.43 15.85
N GLN A 2 -7.45 6.69 15.65
CA GLN A 2 -7.36 5.32 15.13
C GLN A 2 -7.22 5.37 13.61
N GLU A 3 -6.34 4.56 13.03
CA GLU A 3 -6.22 4.39 11.58
C GLU A 3 -7.44 3.66 11.04
N LEU A 4 -7.87 4.04 9.84
CA LEU A 4 -8.99 3.42 9.14
C LEU A 4 -8.56 2.98 7.76
N LEU A 5 -9.04 1.81 7.33
CA LEU A 5 -8.78 1.28 6.00
C LEU A 5 -10.00 1.53 5.10
N THR A 6 -9.78 2.23 4.00
CA THR A 6 -10.78 2.42 2.94
C THR A 6 -10.35 1.61 1.73
N ASN A 7 -11.05 0.52 1.44
CA ASN A 7 -10.75 -0.33 0.28
C ASN A 7 -11.03 0.44 -1.02
N LEU A 8 -10.08 0.45 -1.95
CA LEU A 8 -10.19 1.18 -3.22
C LEU A 8 -10.92 0.40 -4.31
N ASP A 9 -10.95 -0.93 -4.20
CA ASP A 9 -11.50 -1.78 -5.24
C ASP A 9 -12.14 -3.03 -4.63
N ASN A 10 -13.41 -2.88 -4.23
CA ASN A 10 -14.15 -3.78 -3.34
C ASN A 10 -14.24 -5.26 -3.76
N ASN A 11 -13.75 -5.67 -4.95
CA ASN A 11 -13.73 -7.08 -5.38
C ASN A 11 -12.63 -7.45 -6.38
N SER A 12 -11.92 -6.50 -6.99
CA SER A 12 -11.00 -6.81 -8.11
C SER A 12 -9.65 -7.36 -7.65
N LEU A 13 -9.26 -7.11 -6.39
CA LEU A 13 -7.90 -7.33 -5.88
C LEU A 13 -7.86 -8.32 -4.69
N ILE A 14 -8.64 -9.40 -4.77
CA ILE A 14 -8.61 -10.50 -3.80
C ILE A 14 -7.63 -11.60 -4.24
N ASP A 15 -7.09 -12.33 -3.26
CA ASP A 15 -6.17 -13.47 -3.46
C ASP A 15 -4.94 -13.12 -4.31
N ILE A 16 -4.41 -11.91 -4.10
CA ILE A 16 -3.29 -11.36 -4.87
C ILE A 16 -1.95 -11.72 -4.20
N GLN A 17 -0.95 -12.02 -5.02
CA GLN A 17 0.43 -12.24 -4.62
C GLN A 17 1.35 -11.17 -5.22
N LEU A 18 2.43 -10.83 -4.51
CA LEU A 18 3.51 -10.00 -5.05
C LEU A 18 4.55 -10.89 -5.76
N ASP A 19 4.66 -10.76 -7.07
CA ASP A 19 5.69 -11.47 -7.85
C ASP A 19 7.02 -10.70 -7.84
N GLY A 20 6.94 -9.38 -7.65
CA GLY A 20 8.10 -8.50 -7.55
C GLY A 20 7.71 -7.04 -7.63
N PHE A 21 8.69 -6.18 -7.45
CA PHE A 21 8.51 -4.75 -7.60
C PHE A 21 9.70 -4.11 -8.31
N LYS A 22 9.43 -2.99 -8.99
CA LYS A 22 10.45 -2.12 -9.55
C LYS A 22 10.29 -0.73 -8.97
N TYR A 23 11.39 -0.15 -8.52
CA TYR A 23 11.43 1.24 -8.09
C TYR A 23 12.47 2.00 -8.92
N ASP A 24 12.07 3.10 -9.55
CA ASP A 24 12.91 3.94 -10.41
C ASP A 24 12.36 5.37 -10.46
N LEU A 25 13.22 6.39 -10.32
CA LEU A 25 12.87 7.81 -10.43
C LEU A 25 11.53 8.21 -9.76
N GLU A 26 11.34 7.82 -8.49
CA GLU A 26 10.11 8.09 -7.71
C GLU A 26 8.85 7.35 -8.18
N SER A 27 8.97 6.42 -9.12
CA SER A 27 7.89 5.51 -9.52
C SER A 27 8.09 4.12 -8.91
N LEU A 28 7.02 3.58 -8.34
CA LEU A 28 6.96 2.21 -7.82
C LEU A 28 5.94 1.41 -8.64
N SER A 29 6.39 0.31 -9.24
CA SER A 29 5.51 -0.66 -9.90
C SER A 29 5.53 -1.95 -9.10
N LEU A 30 4.36 -2.37 -8.62
CA LEU A 30 4.14 -3.69 -8.01
C LEU A 30 3.59 -4.62 -9.09
N ILE A 31 4.29 -5.72 -9.31
CA ILE A 31 3.89 -6.79 -10.24
C ILE A 31 3.11 -7.79 -9.40
N LEU A 32 1.82 -7.88 -9.68
CA LEU A 32 0.87 -8.64 -8.88
C LEU A 32 0.22 -9.72 -9.74
N SER A 33 -0.05 -10.87 -9.12
CA SER A 33 -0.74 -11.98 -9.79
C SER A 33 -1.81 -12.60 -8.92
N ARG A 34 -2.76 -13.24 -9.58
CA ARG A 34 -3.71 -14.22 -9.06
C ARG A 34 -3.80 -15.37 -10.07
N PRO A 35 -4.43 -16.52 -9.77
CA PRO A 35 -4.26 -17.76 -10.55
C PRO A 35 -4.37 -17.65 -12.08
N ASP A 36 -5.25 -16.79 -12.59
CA ASP A 36 -5.52 -16.64 -14.03
C ASP A 36 -5.22 -15.22 -14.58
N GLU A 37 -4.58 -14.35 -13.80
CA GLU A 37 -4.38 -12.95 -14.19
C GLU A 37 -3.14 -12.33 -13.55
N SER A 38 -2.42 -11.52 -14.33
CA SER A 38 -1.34 -10.66 -13.86
C SER A 38 -1.67 -9.21 -14.17
N PHE A 39 -1.33 -8.32 -13.25
CA PHE A 39 -1.54 -6.90 -13.40
C PHE A 39 -0.43 -6.13 -12.68
N THR A 40 -0.25 -4.87 -13.06
CA THR A 40 0.70 -3.97 -12.42
C THR A 40 -0.07 -2.87 -11.70
N LEU A 41 0.24 -2.69 -10.41
CA LEU A 41 -0.20 -1.52 -9.64
C LEU A 41 0.96 -0.51 -9.61
N SER A 42 0.75 0.66 -10.21
CA SER A 42 1.78 1.68 -10.35
C SER A 42 1.47 2.91 -9.52
N PHE A 43 2.50 3.40 -8.84
CA PHE A 43 2.53 4.64 -8.08
C PHE A 43 3.56 5.58 -8.69
N GLU A 44 3.23 6.86 -8.77
CA GLU A 44 4.16 7.93 -9.14
C GLU A 44 4.42 8.84 -7.93
N TRP A 45 5.47 9.65 -7.94
CA TRP A 45 5.79 10.60 -6.87
C TRP A 45 5.83 9.92 -5.48
N VAL A 46 6.52 8.79 -5.41
CA VAL A 46 6.67 7.98 -4.19
C VAL A 46 7.75 8.58 -3.31
N TYR A 47 7.36 8.97 -2.10
CA TYR A 47 8.25 9.56 -1.10
C TYR A 47 8.85 8.52 -0.16
N SER A 48 8.08 7.48 0.16
CA SER A 48 8.54 6.38 1.02
C SER A 48 7.71 5.14 0.75
N PHE A 49 8.34 3.97 0.77
CA PHE A 49 7.62 2.70 0.76
C PHE A 49 8.34 1.67 1.63
N ARG A 50 7.58 0.70 2.14
CA ARG A 50 8.12 -0.45 2.88
C ARG A 50 7.42 -1.72 2.44
N VAL A 51 8.19 -2.82 2.42
CA VAL A 51 7.69 -4.17 2.16
C VAL A 51 8.00 -5.00 3.40
N THR A 52 6.98 -5.63 3.96
CA THR A 52 7.10 -6.48 5.16
C THR A 52 6.36 -7.78 4.91
N GLY A 53 6.92 -8.91 5.33
CA GLY A 53 6.18 -10.18 5.26
C GLY A 53 4.88 -10.10 6.06
N GLU A 54 3.78 -10.59 5.49
CA GLU A 54 2.45 -10.55 6.10
C GLU A 54 2.48 -11.21 7.50
N GLY A 55 3.15 -12.36 7.61
CA GLY A 55 3.28 -13.10 8.85
C GLY A 55 4.05 -12.40 9.97
N ASP A 56 4.81 -11.33 9.68
CA ASP A 56 5.52 -10.54 10.68
C ASP A 56 4.65 -9.38 11.24
N LEU A 57 3.49 -9.13 10.64
CA LEU A 57 2.58 -8.02 10.98
C LEU A 57 1.40 -8.44 11.87
N LEU A 58 1.56 -9.48 12.69
CA LEU A 58 0.49 -10.02 13.55
C LEU A 58 -0.21 -8.97 14.43
N LYS A 59 0.54 -7.99 14.95
CA LYS A 59 -0.02 -6.90 15.76
C LYS A 59 -0.84 -5.91 14.94
N MET A 60 -0.44 -5.66 13.69
CA MET A 60 -1.18 -4.81 12.75
C MET A 60 -2.47 -5.51 12.31
N GLN A 61 -2.39 -6.82 12.05
CA GLN A 61 -3.57 -7.66 11.78
C GLN A 61 -4.58 -7.62 12.93
N GLU A 62 -4.11 -7.80 14.17
CA GLU A 62 -4.95 -7.66 15.37
C GLU A 62 -5.56 -6.25 15.48
N TYR A 63 -4.75 -5.21 15.23
CA TYR A 63 -5.17 -3.81 15.29
C TYR A 63 -6.34 -3.50 14.34
N PHE A 64 -6.30 -4.02 13.11
CA PHE A 64 -7.37 -3.84 12.12
C PHE A 64 -8.54 -4.81 12.29
N ASN A 65 -8.45 -5.74 13.26
CA ASN A 65 -9.53 -6.64 13.67
C ASN A 65 -10.20 -7.37 12.48
N GLY A 66 -9.36 -7.92 11.59
CA GLY A 66 -9.81 -8.70 10.42
C GLY A 66 -10.20 -7.89 9.18
N GLN A 67 -10.05 -6.57 9.19
CA GLN A 67 -10.28 -5.73 7.99
C GLN A 67 -9.11 -5.76 7.00
N MET A 68 -7.92 -6.12 7.46
CA MET A 68 -6.70 -6.19 6.67
C MET A 68 -6.61 -7.54 5.93
N THR A 69 -7.49 -7.71 4.96
CA THR A 69 -7.50 -8.84 4.01
C THR A 69 -6.70 -8.49 2.75
N THR A 70 -6.44 -9.45 1.86
CA THR A 70 -5.81 -9.16 0.57
C THR A 70 -6.57 -8.05 -0.18
N GLY A 71 -5.85 -7.05 -0.68
CA GLY A 71 -6.46 -5.90 -1.36
C GLY A 71 -5.61 -4.64 -1.29
N VAL A 72 -6.15 -3.55 -1.83
CA VAL A 72 -5.53 -2.22 -1.81
C VAL A 72 -6.42 -1.27 -1.03
N TYR A 73 -5.80 -0.58 -0.07
CA TYR A 73 -6.48 0.30 0.86
C TYR A 73 -5.81 1.67 0.87
N LYS A 74 -6.62 2.70 0.98
CA LYS A 74 -6.17 4.00 1.48
C LYS A 74 -6.24 3.98 3.00
N VAL A 75 -5.21 4.48 3.67
CA VAL A 75 -5.12 4.50 5.13
C VAL A 75 -5.35 5.91 5.66
N GLU A 76 -6.45 6.11 6.34
CA GLU A 76 -6.75 7.38 7.02
C GLU A 76 -6.07 7.42 8.39
N ASN A 77 -5.70 8.63 8.85
CA ASN A 77 -5.06 8.85 10.15
C ASN A 77 -3.74 8.07 10.34
N SER A 78 -3.04 7.82 9.23
CA SER A 78 -1.84 6.99 9.16
C SER A 78 -0.72 7.45 10.10
N SER A 79 -0.30 6.55 10.98
CA SER A 79 0.88 6.67 11.84
C SER A 79 2.17 6.65 11.03
N TYR A 80 2.22 5.91 9.92
CA TYR A 80 3.37 5.92 9.02
C TYR A 80 3.51 7.26 8.30
N LEU A 81 2.40 7.83 7.84
CA LEU A 81 2.35 9.16 7.24
C LEU A 81 2.75 10.24 8.27
N LYS A 82 2.21 10.15 9.49
CA LYS A 82 2.62 11.04 10.60
C LYS A 82 4.12 10.98 10.87
N TRP A 83 4.69 9.76 10.96
CA TRP A 83 6.13 9.58 11.11
C TRP A 83 6.91 10.25 9.97
N PHE A 84 6.45 10.10 8.73
CA PHE A 84 7.10 10.71 7.56
C PHE A 84 7.05 12.25 7.61
N HIS A 85 5.92 12.84 8.00
CA HIS A 85 5.81 14.30 8.21
C HIS A 85 6.79 14.79 9.28
N GLU A 86 6.92 14.06 10.39
CA GLU A 86 7.91 14.36 11.44
C GLU A 86 9.34 14.29 10.90
N GLN A 87 9.67 13.30 10.06
CA GLN A 87 11.03 13.20 9.46
C GLN A 87 11.32 14.27 8.41
N SER A 88 10.28 14.73 7.72
CA SER A 88 10.40 15.70 6.62
C SER A 88 10.19 17.14 7.07
N GLU A 89 10.07 17.41 8.38
CA GLU A 89 9.77 18.74 8.93
C GLU A 89 8.50 19.35 8.28
N ASN A 90 7.52 18.50 7.99
CA ASN A 90 6.20 18.86 7.46
C ASN A 90 6.21 19.57 6.08
N ILE A 91 7.26 19.42 5.28
CA ILE A 91 7.35 20.10 3.95
C ILE A 91 6.34 19.55 2.92
N HIS A 92 5.64 18.46 3.22
CA HIS A 92 4.70 17.76 2.33
C HIS A 92 3.26 17.64 2.87
N ASP A 93 2.91 18.31 3.99
CA ASP A 93 1.69 18.05 4.80
C ASP A 93 0.35 17.90 4.07
N ASP A 94 0.13 18.62 2.97
CA ASP A 94 -1.20 18.68 2.32
C ASP A 94 -1.29 17.88 1.00
N VAL A 95 -0.24 17.17 0.59
CA VAL A 95 -0.12 16.70 -0.81
C VAL A 95 0.08 15.19 -0.93
N ILE A 96 0.27 14.47 0.18
CA ILE A 96 0.62 13.05 0.16
C ILE A 96 -0.34 12.17 0.94
N GLU A 97 -0.52 10.95 0.47
CA GLU A 97 -1.44 9.95 1.01
C GLU A 97 -0.71 8.64 1.29
N HIS A 98 -1.31 7.83 2.17
CA HIS A 98 -0.80 6.51 2.53
C HIS A 98 -1.69 5.41 1.96
N TYR A 99 -1.07 4.49 1.22
CA TYR A 99 -1.68 3.29 0.67
C TYR A 99 -1.09 2.03 1.31
N LEU A 100 -1.96 1.07 1.61
CA LEU A 100 -1.63 -0.26 2.13
C LEU A 100 -2.08 -1.30 1.12
N ILE A 101 -1.15 -2.13 0.64
CA ILE A 101 -1.38 -3.23 -0.27
C ILE A 101 -1.12 -4.51 0.50
N VAL A 102 -2.15 -5.31 0.70
CA VAL A 102 -2.06 -6.58 1.40
C VAL A 102 -2.10 -7.69 0.36
N THR A 103 -1.07 -8.51 0.33
CA THR A 103 -0.98 -9.72 -0.51
C THR A 103 -0.95 -10.95 0.39
N ILE A 104 -0.89 -12.14 -0.21
CA ILE A 104 -0.81 -13.41 0.53
C ILE A 104 0.44 -13.47 1.40
N ASP A 105 1.59 -13.03 0.89
CA ASP A 105 2.89 -13.21 1.55
C ASP A 105 3.48 -11.89 2.08
N ASP A 106 3.11 -10.76 1.50
CA ASP A 106 3.68 -9.45 1.78
C ASP A 106 2.62 -8.37 2.00
N VAL A 107 3.00 -7.37 2.79
CA VAL A 107 2.27 -6.12 2.97
C VAL A 107 3.17 -4.98 2.55
N ILE A 108 2.68 -4.17 1.63
CA ILE A 108 3.38 -3.03 1.07
C ILE A 108 2.67 -1.77 1.52
N GLU A 109 3.43 -0.83 2.07
CA GLU A 109 2.92 0.49 2.45
C GLU A 109 3.62 1.55 1.62
N VAL A 110 2.87 2.46 1.01
CA VAL A 110 3.36 3.45 0.05
C VAL A 110 2.85 4.84 0.44
N ILE A 111 3.76 5.80 0.55
CA ILE A 111 3.47 7.23 0.70
C ILE A 111 3.75 7.90 -0.65
N THR A 112 2.73 8.51 -1.24
CA THR A 112 2.77 9.12 -2.58
C THR A 112 1.85 10.34 -2.66
N SER A 113 2.10 11.25 -3.62
CA SER A 113 1.18 12.35 -3.96
C SER A 113 0.21 12.07 -5.12
N ALA A 114 0.19 10.85 -5.66
CA ALA A 114 -0.70 10.46 -6.75
C ALA A 114 -1.52 9.22 -6.41
N GLU A 115 -2.74 9.15 -6.94
CA GLU A 115 -3.53 7.92 -6.88
C GLU A 115 -2.85 6.81 -7.69
N PRO A 116 -2.87 5.56 -7.21
CA PRO A 116 -2.32 4.46 -7.96
C PRO A 116 -3.14 4.15 -9.21
N SER A 117 -2.47 3.60 -10.22
CA SER A 117 -3.10 3.10 -11.44
C SER A 117 -2.93 1.59 -11.57
N ILE A 118 -3.97 0.91 -12.06
CA ILE A 118 -3.97 -0.53 -12.31
C ILE A 118 -3.92 -0.75 -13.82
N GLN A 119 -3.00 -1.61 -14.26
CA GLN A 119 -2.90 -2.04 -15.65
C GLN A 119 -2.88 -3.57 -15.71
N THR A 120 -3.87 -4.18 -16.35
CA THR A 120 -3.87 -5.61 -16.69
C THR A 120 -2.85 -5.88 -17.81
N MET A 121 -2.14 -7.00 -17.73
CA MET A 121 -1.20 -7.44 -18.77
C MET A 121 -1.89 -8.19 -19.91
#